data_AF-A0A815SSL6-F1
#
_entry.id   AF-A0A815SSL6-F1
#
_cell.length_a   1.000
_cell.length_b   1.000
_cell.length_c   1.000
_cell.angle_alpha   90.00
_cell.angle_beta   90.00
_cell.angle_gamma   90.00
#
_symmetry.space_group_name_H-M   'P 1'
#
loop_
_entity.id
_entity.type
_entity.pdbx_description
1 polymer ?
#
loop_
_entity_poly.entity_id
_entity_poly.type
_entity_poly.pdbx_seq_one_letter_code
_entity_poly.pdbx_strand_id
1 'polypeptide(L)'
;PLTADIRFRVNNAFIRTIFKVYSEHYSLELSVEDIWVAIAQGMSMHLNENSEKYSELFLCHEDKQTLILPIDDLRISNDERASGENLSILAIDWFQTTRLMGDLINADTTADLTTLLTKPFSQTTAVQQTVFDTCLMDAIKNYYKYRFFLDCGIPQVTVIGLPDDFQISA
;
A
#
# COMPACT_ATOMS: atom_id res chain seq x y z
N PRO A 1 -36.26 16.94 2.14
CA PRO A 1 -35.20 15.95 1.83
C PRO A 1 -34.16 15.94 2.96
N LEU A 2 -34.08 14.84 3.72
CA LEU A 2 -33.28 14.72 4.94
C LEU A 2 -31.77 14.85 4.67
N THR A 3 -31.23 16.06 4.80
CA THR A 3 -29.81 16.32 5.04
C THR A 3 -29.61 16.52 6.54
N ALA A 4 -29.83 15.47 7.32
CA ALA A 4 -29.34 15.42 8.68
C ALA A 4 -28.00 14.69 8.61
N ASP A 5 -26.92 15.43 8.83
CA ASP A 5 -25.57 14.92 9.02
C ASP A 5 -25.59 13.95 10.22
N ILE A 6 -25.81 12.65 9.95
CA ILE A 6 -25.74 11.60 10.96
C ILE A 6 -24.27 11.49 11.33
N ARG A 7 -23.87 12.24 12.37
CA ARG A 7 -22.60 12.02 13.07
C ARG A 7 -22.63 10.63 13.67
N PHE A 8 -22.20 9.64 12.91
CA PHE A 8 -22.02 8.29 13.41
C PHE A 8 -21.00 8.35 14.56
N ARG A 9 -21.42 7.93 15.76
CA ARG A 9 -20.52 7.81 16.93
C ARG A 9 -19.50 6.68 16.78
N VAL A 10 -19.65 5.83 15.76
CA VAL A 10 -18.79 4.68 15.50
C VAL A 10 -17.81 5.04 14.40
N ASN A 11 -16.51 5.02 14.70
CA ASN A 11 -15.44 5.44 13.79
C ASN A 11 -14.89 4.30 12.91
N ASN A 12 -15.64 3.20 12.77
CA ASN A 12 -15.27 2.03 11.97
C ASN A 12 -16.20 1.91 10.75
N ALA A 13 -15.64 1.87 9.54
CA ALA A 13 -16.40 1.88 8.30
C ALA A 13 -17.31 0.65 8.15
N PHE A 14 -16.85 -0.53 8.54
CA PHE A 14 -17.61 -1.78 8.47
C PHE A 14 -18.88 -1.72 9.33
N ILE A 15 -18.74 -1.32 10.60
CA ILE A 15 -19.90 -1.18 11.51
C ILE A 15 -20.87 -0.08 11.02
N ARG A 16 -20.33 1.02 10.47
CA ARG A 16 -21.15 2.08 9.87
C ARG A 16 -21.97 1.57 8.68
N THR A 17 -21.38 0.75 7.81
CA THR A 17 -22.09 0.14 6.68
C THR A 17 -23.23 -0.74 7.17
N ILE A 18 -22.99 -1.64 8.13
CA ILE A 18 -24.03 -2.51 8.69
C ILE A 18 -25.17 -1.69 9.30
N PHE A 19 -24.83 -0.69 10.11
CA PHE A 19 -25.83 0.16 10.75
C PHE A 19 -26.65 0.94 9.73
N LYS A 20 -26.01 1.47 8.68
CA LYS A 20 -26.70 2.18 7.60
C LYS A 20 -27.66 1.26 6.86
N VAL A 21 -27.21 0.07 6.49
CA VAL A 21 -28.04 -0.91 5.77
C VAL A 21 -29.24 -1.35 6.62
N TYR A 22 -29.03 -1.59 7.91
CA TYR A 22 -30.12 -1.86 8.85
C TYR A 22 -31.12 -0.69 8.93
N SER A 23 -30.63 0.55 9.06
CA SER A 23 -31.46 1.74 9.27
C SER A 23 -32.26 2.15 8.03
N GLU A 24 -31.71 1.92 6.85
CA GLU A 24 -32.32 2.29 5.57
C GLU A 24 -32.95 1.10 4.83
N HIS A 25 -33.01 -0.08 5.46
CA HIS A 25 -33.58 -1.32 4.92
C HIS A 25 -32.99 -1.76 3.58
N TYR A 26 -31.70 -1.52 3.35
CA TYR A 26 -31.03 -2.05 2.15
C TYR A 26 -30.77 -3.57 2.30
N SER A 27 -30.55 -4.23 1.17
CA SER A 27 -29.95 -5.57 1.17
C SER A 27 -28.47 -5.46 1.54
N LEU A 28 -27.98 -6.39 2.37
CA LEU A 28 -26.58 -6.49 2.76
C LEU A 28 -25.94 -7.72 2.13
N GLU A 29 -24.89 -7.52 1.35
CA GLU A 29 -23.99 -8.57 0.89
C GLU A 29 -22.65 -8.37 1.59
N LEU A 30 -22.10 -9.43 2.17
CA LEU A 30 -20.81 -9.43 2.87
C LEU A 30 -19.99 -10.62 2.42
N SER A 31 -18.72 -10.38 2.12
CA SER A 31 -17.75 -11.43 1.88
C SER A 31 -16.94 -11.75 3.14
N VAL A 32 -16.20 -12.86 3.11
CA VAL A 32 -15.26 -13.20 4.18
C VAL A 32 -14.10 -12.19 4.21
N GLU A 33 -13.72 -11.68 3.04
CA GLU A 33 -12.70 -10.64 2.90
C GLU A 33 -13.10 -9.34 3.62
N ASP A 34 -14.36 -8.89 3.53
CA ASP A 34 -14.84 -7.68 4.20
C ASP A 34 -14.68 -7.77 5.74
N ILE A 35 -15.03 -8.93 6.29
CA ILE A 35 -14.89 -9.22 7.72
C ILE A 35 -13.41 -9.28 8.09
N TRP A 36 -12.58 -9.90 7.26
CA TRP A 36 -11.15 -10.01 7.50
C TRP A 36 -10.44 -8.66 7.48
N VAL A 37 -10.76 -7.77 6.53
CA VAL A 37 -10.21 -6.40 6.52
C VAL A 37 -10.54 -5.68 7.82
N ALA A 38 -11.76 -5.80 8.33
CA ALA A 38 -12.15 -5.16 9.58
C ALA A 38 -11.34 -5.68 10.79
N ILE A 39 -11.07 -6.99 10.84
CA ILE A 39 -10.22 -7.61 11.87
C ILE A 39 -8.76 -7.13 11.73
N ALA A 40 -8.21 -7.16 10.53
CA ALA A 40 -6.83 -6.74 10.24
C ALA A 40 -6.61 -5.27 10.60
N GLN A 41 -7.56 -4.40 10.29
CA GLN A 41 -7.52 -2.98 10.68
C GLN A 41 -7.58 -2.80 12.20
N GLY A 42 -8.44 -3.54 12.91
CA GLY A 42 -8.48 -3.50 14.38
C GLY A 42 -7.17 -3.96 15.01
N MET A 43 -6.56 -5.01 14.45
CA MET A 43 -5.23 -5.47 14.87
C MET A 43 -4.14 -4.43 14.59
N SER A 44 -4.15 -3.81 13.41
CA SER A 44 -3.24 -2.72 13.07
C SER A 44 -3.32 -1.57 14.08
N MET A 45 -4.54 -1.14 14.42
CA MET A 45 -4.75 -0.09 15.42
C MET A 45 -4.16 -0.48 16.77
N HIS A 46 -4.44 -1.69 17.25
CA HIS A 46 -3.92 -2.19 18.52
C HIS A 46 -2.39 -2.25 18.56
N LEU A 47 -1.76 -2.75 17.49
CA LEU A 47 -0.29 -2.79 17.38
C LEU A 47 0.33 -1.40 17.34
N ASN A 48 -0.31 -0.47 16.64
CA ASN A 48 0.15 0.92 16.55
C ASN A 48 0.03 1.67 17.89
N GLU A 49 -1.04 1.42 18.66
CA GLU A 49 -1.23 2.02 20.00
C GLU A 49 -0.29 1.42 21.06
N ASN A 50 0.19 0.20 20.86
CA ASN A 50 1.00 -0.54 21.81
C ASN A 50 2.39 -0.86 21.24
N SER A 51 2.95 0.01 20.40
CA SER A 51 4.13 -0.34 19.60
C SER A 51 5.36 -0.69 20.44
N GLU A 52 5.57 -0.02 21.58
CA GLU A 52 6.70 -0.32 22.46
C GLU A 52 6.61 -1.72 23.08
N LYS A 53 5.39 -2.22 23.33
CA LYS A 53 5.16 -3.52 23.96
C LYS A 53 5.49 -4.69 23.03
N TYR A 54 5.33 -4.49 21.73
CA TYR A 54 5.47 -5.56 20.74
C TYR A 54 6.72 -5.41 19.87
N SER A 55 7.56 -4.40 20.13
CA SER A 55 8.80 -4.14 19.39
C SER A 55 9.67 -5.38 19.23
N GLU A 56 9.91 -6.14 20.29
CA GLU A 56 10.73 -7.36 20.28
C GLU A 56 10.19 -8.47 19.36
N LEU A 57 8.90 -8.45 19.01
CA LEU A 57 8.32 -9.43 18.07
C LEU A 57 8.62 -9.09 16.61
N PHE A 58 8.91 -7.82 16.31
CA PHE A 58 9.01 -7.32 14.94
C PHE A 58 10.38 -6.76 14.60
N LEU A 59 11.07 -6.17 15.56
CA LEU A 59 12.38 -5.59 15.37
C LEU A 59 13.45 -6.63 15.71
N CYS A 60 14.21 -7.04 14.69
CA CYS A 60 15.46 -7.77 14.90
C CYS A 60 16.59 -6.88 15.44
N HIS A 61 16.41 -5.55 15.46
CA HIS A 61 17.44 -4.54 15.74
C HIS A 61 16.93 -3.43 16.68
N GLU A 62 17.84 -2.74 17.37
CA GLU A 62 17.49 -1.65 18.32
C GLU A 62 16.80 -0.45 17.65
N ASP A 63 17.05 -0.21 16.35
CA ASP A 63 16.49 0.89 15.56
C ASP A 63 15.58 0.41 14.42
N LYS A 64 14.64 1.27 13.99
CA LYS A 64 13.75 0.97 12.84
C LYS A 64 14.56 0.77 11.56
N GLN A 65 14.51 -0.44 11.01
CA GLN A 65 15.09 -0.77 9.71
C GLN A 65 14.34 -0.09 8.57
N THR A 66 15.08 0.33 7.55
CA THR A 66 14.50 0.89 6.32
C THR A 66 14.43 -0.19 5.25
N LEU A 67 13.22 -0.55 4.83
CA LEU A 67 12.97 -1.44 3.71
C LEU A 67 12.89 -0.60 2.44
N ILE A 68 13.78 -0.88 1.48
CA ILE A 68 13.88 -0.17 0.21
C ILE A 68 13.46 -1.13 -0.90
N LEU A 69 12.43 -0.75 -1.66
CA LEU A 69 11.99 -1.46 -2.85
C LEU A 69 12.25 -0.60 -4.09
N PRO A 70 13.18 -1.00 -4.98
CA PRO A 70 13.28 -0.45 -6.32
C PRO A 70 12.00 -0.76 -7.10
N ILE A 71 11.40 0.23 -7.76
CA ILE A 71 10.12 0.08 -8.46
C ILE A 71 10.20 0.40 -9.96
N ASP A 72 11.41 0.57 -10.52
CA ASP A 72 11.59 0.85 -11.95
C ASP A 72 11.06 -0.26 -12.84
N ASP A 73 11.32 -1.52 -12.46
CA ASP A 73 10.83 -2.70 -13.17
C ASP A 73 9.31 -2.90 -13.03
N LEU A 74 8.66 -2.16 -12.13
CA LEU A 74 7.20 -2.18 -11.92
C LEU A 74 6.50 -1.06 -12.68
N ARG A 75 7.24 -0.30 -13.49
CA ARG A 75 6.67 0.76 -14.31
C ARG A 75 5.84 0.16 -15.43
N ILE A 76 4.60 0.62 -15.53
CA ILE A 76 3.70 0.29 -16.64
C ILE A 76 4.12 1.15 -17.84
N SER A 77 4.37 0.51 -18.99
CA SER A 77 4.75 1.21 -20.21
C SER A 77 3.60 2.06 -20.73
N ASN A 78 3.89 3.16 -21.45
CA ASN A 78 2.82 4.03 -21.97
C ASN A 78 1.87 3.30 -22.93
N ASP A 79 2.33 2.25 -23.60
CA ASP A 79 1.54 1.47 -24.54
C ASP A 79 0.53 0.54 -23.85
N GLU A 80 0.77 0.18 -22.59
CA GLU A 80 -0.10 -0.68 -21.78
C GLU A 80 -1.15 0.09 -20.96
N ARG A 81 -1.04 1.42 -20.92
CA ARG A 81 -1.92 2.28 -20.12
C ARG A 81 -3.28 2.48 -20.77
N ALA A 82 -4.30 2.74 -19.95
CA ALA A 82 -5.64 3.01 -20.47
C ALA A 82 -5.67 4.32 -21.29
N SER A 83 -6.47 4.32 -22.36
CA SER A 83 -6.63 5.49 -23.22
C SER A 83 -7.14 6.70 -22.42
N GLY A 84 -6.46 7.84 -22.56
CA GLY A 84 -6.81 9.09 -21.88
C GLY A 84 -6.12 9.31 -20.53
N GLU A 85 -5.25 8.41 -20.09
CA GLU A 85 -4.45 8.63 -18.89
C GLU A 85 -3.41 9.75 -19.04
N ASN A 86 -3.06 10.38 -17.92
CA ASN A 86 -2.02 11.41 -17.88
C ASN A 86 -0.62 10.76 -18.00
N LEU A 87 -0.02 10.86 -19.19
CA LEU A 87 1.32 10.33 -19.49
C LEU A 87 2.46 11.11 -18.81
N SER A 88 2.19 12.28 -18.21
CA SER A 88 3.20 13.04 -17.46
C SER A 88 3.51 12.43 -16.09
N ILE A 89 2.69 11.47 -15.63
CA ILE A 89 2.86 10.79 -14.35
C ILE A 89 3.29 9.35 -14.65
N LEU A 90 4.29 8.87 -13.92
CA LEU A 90 4.72 7.48 -13.95
C LEU A 90 3.57 6.59 -13.48
N ALA A 91 3.19 5.61 -14.29
CA ALA A 91 2.29 4.55 -13.88
C ALA A 91 3.13 3.41 -13.31
N ILE A 92 2.79 2.98 -12.09
CA ILE A 92 3.45 1.90 -11.36
C ILE A 92 2.40 0.83 -11.07
N ASP A 93 2.76 -0.44 -11.22
CA ASP A 93 1.93 -1.55 -10.75
C ASP A 93 1.95 -1.57 -9.22
N TRP A 94 0.99 -0.86 -8.63
CA TRP A 94 0.84 -0.80 -7.18
C TRP A 94 0.41 -2.13 -6.56
N PHE A 95 -0.29 -3.00 -7.30
CA PHE A 95 -0.66 -4.33 -6.78
C PHE A 95 0.59 -5.15 -6.51
N GLN A 96 1.48 -5.21 -7.51
CA GLN A 96 2.77 -5.90 -7.36
C GLN A 96 3.69 -5.20 -6.37
N THR A 97 3.70 -3.86 -6.36
CA THR A 97 4.53 -3.07 -5.43
C THR A 97 4.20 -3.37 -3.97
N THR A 98 2.91 -3.36 -3.60
CA THR A 98 2.50 -3.67 -2.22
C THR A 98 2.84 -5.11 -1.85
N ARG A 99 2.72 -6.03 -2.81
CA ARG A 99 3.02 -7.45 -2.59
C ARG A 99 4.50 -7.67 -2.29
N LEU A 100 5.38 -7.11 -3.12
CA LEU A 100 6.83 -7.23 -2.94
C LEU A 100 7.29 -6.56 -1.64
N MET A 101 6.67 -5.45 -1.23
CA MET A 101 6.93 -4.86 0.08
C MET A 101 6.51 -5.81 1.22
N GLY A 102 5.36 -6.48 1.10
CA GLY A 102 4.93 -7.54 2.01
C GLY A 102 5.93 -8.70 2.10
N ASP A 103 6.52 -9.10 0.98
CA ASP A 103 7.55 -10.15 0.93
C ASP A 103 8.85 -9.71 1.63
N LEU A 104 9.28 -8.44 1.46
CA LEU A 104 10.42 -7.87 2.19
C LEU A 104 10.18 -7.84 3.70
N ILE A 105 8.96 -7.46 4.12
CA ILE A 105 8.55 -7.51 5.52
C ILE A 105 8.64 -8.95 6.04
N ASN A 106 8.10 -9.92 5.28
CA ASN A 106 8.08 -11.31 5.69
C ASN A 106 9.47 -11.91 5.84
N ALA A 107 10.41 -11.52 4.96
CA ALA A 107 11.79 -11.97 5.03
C ALA A 107 12.53 -11.46 6.28
N ASP A 108 12.09 -10.34 6.85
CA ASP A 108 12.77 -9.67 7.97
C ASP A 108 12.06 -9.85 9.32
N THR A 109 10.76 -10.14 9.31
CA THR A 109 9.95 -10.31 10.53
C THR A 109 10.14 -11.72 11.12
N THR A 110 10.25 -11.82 12.44
CA THR A 110 10.35 -13.13 13.13
C THR A 110 8.99 -13.82 13.33
N ALA A 111 7.91 -13.03 13.34
CA ALA A 111 6.54 -13.49 13.54
C ALA A 111 5.83 -13.83 12.21
N ASP A 112 5.00 -14.87 12.23
CA ASP A 112 4.16 -15.33 11.09
C ASP A 112 2.96 -14.40 10.80
N LEU A 113 3.10 -13.12 11.12
CA LEU A 113 2.04 -12.12 11.04
C LEU A 113 1.73 -11.69 9.61
N THR A 114 2.74 -11.73 8.75
CA THR A 114 2.62 -11.63 7.31
C THR A 114 1.68 -12.70 6.76
N THR A 115 1.93 -13.98 7.06
CA THR A 115 1.07 -15.09 6.66
C THR A 115 -0.32 -14.95 7.27
N LEU A 116 -0.41 -14.56 8.54
CA LEU A 116 -1.70 -14.37 9.20
C LEU A 116 -2.54 -13.30 8.50
N LEU A 117 -2.01 -12.10 8.33
CA LEU A 117 -2.77 -10.93 7.85
C LEU A 117 -3.04 -10.94 6.34
N THR A 118 -2.17 -11.58 5.56
CA THR A 118 -2.21 -11.52 4.09
C THR A 118 -2.68 -12.80 3.41
N LYS A 119 -3.09 -13.82 4.18
CA LYS A 119 -3.58 -15.08 3.62
C LYS A 119 -4.84 -14.85 2.75
N PRO A 120 -4.83 -15.28 1.48
CA PRO A 120 -6.03 -15.20 0.64
C PRO A 120 -7.09 -16.22 1.05
N PHE A 121 -8.34 -15.85 0.82
CA PHE A 121 -9.50 -16.74 0.83
C PHE A 121 -9.86 -17.20 -0.59
N SER A 122 -10.85 -18.08 -0.72
CA SER A 122 -11.21 -18.72 -1.99
C SER A 122 -11.68 -17.77 -3.09
N GLN A 123 -12.14 -16.57 -2.75
CA GLN A 123 -12.62 -15.57 -3.73
C GLN A 123 -11.82 -14.27 -3.67
N THR A 124 -10.64 -14.29 -3.04
CA THR A 124 -9.83 -13.09 -2.89
C THR A 124 -9.30 -12.64 -4.25
N THR A 125 -9.67 -11.43 -4.64
CA THR A 125 -9.22 -10.74 -5.85
C THR A 125 -7.87 -10.05 -5.63
N ALA A 126 -7.20 -9.64 -6.70
CA ALA A 126 -5.97 -8.85 -6.61
C ALA A 126 -6.17 -7.56 -5.79
N VAL A 127 -7.34 -6.92 -5.90
CA VAL A 127 -7.68 -5.73 -5.11
C VAL A 127 -7.76 -6.05 -3.62
N GLN A 128 -8.48 -7.10 -3.25
CA GLN A 128 -8.57 -7.51 -1.84
C GLN A 128 -7.21 -7.93 -1.29
N GLN A 129 -6.40 -8.63 -2.08
CA GLN A 129 -5.04 -8.99 -1.69
C GLN A 129 -4.17 -7.75 -1.39
N THR A 130 -4.21 -6.73 -2.25
CA THR A 130 -3.50 -5.47 -2.00
C THR A 130 -4.01 -4.75 -0.76
N VAL A 131 -5.32 -4.82 -0.46
CA VAL A 131 -5.85 -4.28 0.80
C VAL A 131 -5.26 -5.03 2.00
N PHE A 132 -5.15 -6.36 1.94
CA PHE A 132 -4.52 -7.15 3.01
C PHE A 132 -3.04 -6.82 3.18
N ASP A 133 -2.29 -6.76 2.08
CA ASP A 133 -0.87 -6.41 2.09
C ASP A 133 -0.66 -4.98 2.64
N THR A 134 -1.55 -4.05 2.29
CA THR A 134 -1.52 -2.68 2.84
C THR A 134 -1.85 -2.65 4.34
N CYS A 135 -2.81 -3.47 4.80
CA CYS A 135 -3.13 -3.58 6.23
C CYS A 135 -1.95 -4.14 7.03
N LEU A 136 -1.22 -5.11 6.47
CA LEU A 136 0.04 -5.59 7.06
C LEU A 136 1.05 -4.44 7.20
N MET A 137 1.32 -3.70 6.12
CA MET A 137 2.24 -2.55 6.16
C MET A 137 1.81 -1.51 7.20
N ASP A 138 0.50 -1.24 7.31
CA ASP A 138 -0.03 -0.31 8.32
C ASP A 138 0.13 -0.84 9.76
N ALA A 139 -0.03 -2.14 9.97
CA ALA A 139 0.08 -2.78 11.28
C ALA A 139 1.49 -2.72 11.88
N ILE A 140 2.51 -2.69 11.02
CA ILE A 140 3.91 -2.74 11.43
C ILE A 140 4.72 -1.49 11.02
N LYS A 141 4.06 -0.43 10.54
CA LYS A 141 4.71 0.85 10.17
C LYS A 141 5.47 1.50 11.34
N ASN A 142 5.12 1.15 12.57
CA ASN A 142 5.84 1.64 13.75
C ASN A 142 7.18 0.93 13.99
N TYR A 143 7.48 -0.16 13.27
CA TYR A 143 8.74 -0.90 13.38
C TYR A 143 9.63 -0.68 12.15
N TYR A 144 9.05 -0.43 10.98
CA TYR A 144 9.77 -0.29 9.72
C TYR A 144 9.61 1.10 9.10
N LYS A 145 10.62 1.51 8.32
CA LYS A 145 10.51 2.65 7.39
C LYS A 145 10.44 2.11 5.97
N TYR A 146 9.37 2.43 5.24
CA TYR A 146 9.22 2.02 3.84
C TYR A 146 9.77 3.10 2.92
N ARG A 147 10.57 2.70 1.92
CA ARG A 147 11.00 3.56 0.83
C ARG A 147 10.79 2.83 -0.49
N PHE A 148 10.08 3.49 -1.40
CA PHE A 148 10.08 3.13 -2.81
C PHE A 148 11.10 4.00 -3.52
N PHE A 149 11.93 3.40 -4.35
CA PHE A 149 13.00 4.10 -5.06
C PHE A 149 12.86 3.89 -6.56
N LEU A 150 13.04 4.98 -7.30
CA LEU A 150 13.15 4.98 -8.76
C LEU A 150 14.60 5.33 -9.08
N ASP A 151 15.28 4.46 -9.80
CA ASP A 151 16.60 4.71 -10.33
C ASP A 151 16.48 5.52 -11.63
N CYS A 152 16.65 6.82 -11.52
CA CYS A 152 16.61 7.71 -12.67
C CYS A 152 17.90 7.59 -13.49
N GLY A 153 17.82 6.86 -14.62
CA GLY A 153 18.87 6.81 -15.63
C GLY A 153 18.45 7.51 -16.93
N ILE A 154 19.33 8.37 -17.49
CA ILE A 154 19.19 8.78 -18.89
C ILE A 154 19.81 7.65 -19.72
N PRO A 155 19.01 6.85 -20.46
CA PRO A 155 19.52 5.66 -21.13
C PRO A 155 20.50 6.01 -22.25
N GLN A 156 20.32 7.17 -22.88
CA GLN A 156 21.17 7.67 -23.94
C GLN A 156 21.11 9.19 -23.99
N VAL A 157 22.28 9.84 -24.12
CA VAL A 157 22.39 11.26 -24.42
C VAL A 157 22.97 11.39 -25.83
N THR A 158 22.25 12.08 -26.71
CA THR A 158 22.77 12.50 -28.01
C THR A 158 22.98 14.00 -28.00
N VAL A 159 24.24 14.42 -28.05
CA VAL A 159 24.60 15.83 -28.19
C VAL A 159 24.65 16.16 -29.68
N ILE A 160 23.88 17.16 -30.09
CA ILE A 160 23.78 17.61 -31.49
C ILE A 160 24.33 19.03 -31.57
N GLY A 161 25.37 19.25 -32.37
CA GLY A 161 25.99 20.55 -32.62
C GLY A 161 27.37 20.40 -33.27
N LEU A 162 27.89 21.48 -33.85
CA LEU A 162 29.28 21.56 -34.33
C LEU A 162 30.20 21.98 -33.17
N PRO A 163 31.50 21.66 -33.19
CA PRO A 163 32.43 22.06 -32.13
C PRO A 163 32.42 23.56 -31.81
N ASP A 164 32.15 24.41 -32.79
CA ASP A 164 32.09 25.87 -32.64
C ASP A 164 30.87 26.34 -31.84
N ASP A 165 29.74 25.60 -31.84
CA ASP A 165 28.52 25.93 -31.09
C ASP A 165 28.72 25.82 -29.56
N PHE A 166 29.76 25.09 -29.14
CA PHE A 166 30.06 24.84 -27.72
C PHE A 166 31.22 25.70 -27.21
N GLN A 167 31.78 26.59 -28.03
CA GLN A 167 32.78 27.54 -27.57
C GLN A 167 32.11 28.69 -26.81
N ILE A 168 32.65 29.03 -25.65
CA ILE A 168 32.18 30.17 -24.86
C ILE A 168 32.60 31.43 -25.61
N SER A 169 31.65 32.31 -25.95
CA SER A 169 31.95 33.62 -26.51
C SER A 169 32.76 34.43 -25.50
N ALA A 170 34.03 34.71 -25.84
CA ALA A 170 34.94 35.56 -25.09
C ALA A 170 34.67 37.04 -25.35
#